data_AF-C3PI96-F1
#
_entry.id   AF-C3PI96-F1
#
_cell.length_a   1.000
_cell.length_b   1.000
_cell.length_c   1.000
_cell.angle_alpha   90.00
_cell.angle_beta   90.00
_cell.angle_gamma   90.00
#
_symmetry.space_group_name_H-M   'P 1'
#
loop_
_entity.id
_entity.type
_entity.pdbx_description
1 polymer ?
#
loop_
_entity_poly.entity_id
_entity_poly.type
_entity_poly.pdbx_seq_one_letter_code
_entity_poly.pdbx_strand_id
1 'polypeptide(L)'
;MVSPRIAAEILNLGKKLAPDRFPKPDPTITQAWATALNREYPPRLWAEAVYLWATHRVADKMCTPRDMLQAAHDTVNRWETNPTDKQELEEFRTQRLHAKYKQMLGDRYTPDAVPGAPPQPHEITTEGPDFQALKTRLAQTRKAIH
;
A
#
# COMPACT_ATOMS: atom_id res chain seq x y z
N MET A 1 6.80 -7.50 -3.68
CA MET A 1 6.21 -8.43 -4.69
C MET A 1 5.10 -9.21 -4.00
N VAL A 2 4.13 -9.79 -4.73
CA VAL A 2 3.20 -10.76 -4.12
C VAL A 2 4.04 -11.89 -3.56
N SER A 3 4.01 -12.06 -2.24
CA SER A 3 4.69 -13.18 -1.57
C SER A 3 3.83 -14.45 -1.67
N PRO A 4 4.41 -15.64 -1.48
CA PRO A 4 3.63 -16.88 -1.37
C PRO A 4 2.53 -16.78 -0.31
N ARG A 5 2.77 -16.07 0.78
CA ARG A 5 1.75 -15.81 1.80
C ARG A 5 0.54 -15.04 1.23
N ILE A 6 0.77 -13.91 0.54
CA ILE A 6 -0.32 -13.12 -0.05
C ILE A 6 -1.05 -13.93 -1.14
N ALA A 7 -0.32 -14.70 -1.96
CA ALA A 7 -0.94 -15.57 -2.95
C ALA A 7 -1.84 -16.63 -2.30
N ALA A 8 -1.42 -17.24 -1.19
CA ALA A 8 -2.24 -18.18 -0.44
C ALA A 8 -3.49 -17.50 0.16
N GLU A 9 -3.35 -16.26 0.67
CA GLU A 9 -4.48 -15.48 1.19
C GLU A 9 -5.52 -15.17 0.08
N ILE A 10 -5.06 -14.75 -1.11
CA ILE A 10 -5.90 -14.54 -2.31
C ILE A 10 -6.64 -15.83 -2.69
N LEU A 11 -5.93 -16.94 -2.80
CA LEU A 11 -6.50 -18.23 -3.20
C LEU A 11 -7.52 -18.75 -2.17
N ASN A 12 -7.20 -18.65 -0.88
CA ASN A 12 -8.10 -19.06 0.20
C ASN A 12 -9.37 -18.22 0.23
N LEU A 13 -9.27 -16.90 0.10
CA LEU A 13 -10.43 -16.02 0.07
C LEU A 13 -11.28 -16.29 -1.17
N GLY A 14 -10.64 -16.41 -2.34
CA GLY A 14 -11.32 -16.76 -3.58
C GLY A 14 -12.05 -18.10 -3.49
N LYS A 15 -11.45 -19.12 -2.86
CA LYS A 15 -12.07 -20.43 -2.64
C LYS A 15 -13.28 -20.36 -1.70
N LYS A 16 -13.28 -19.46 -0.72
CA LYS A 16 -14.44 -19.25 0.17
C LYS A 16 -15.60 -18.58 -0.55
N LEU A 17 -15.32 -17.62 -1.44
CA LEU A 17 -16.34 -16.83 -2.13
C LEU A 17 -16.86 -17.49 -3.41
N ALA A 18 -15.99 -18.19 -4.14
CA ALA A 18 -16.31 -18.89 -5.38
C ALA A 18 -15.60 -20.27 -5.40
N PRO A 19 -16.14 -21.26 -4.64
CA PRO A 19 -15.49 -22.56 -4.42
C PRO A 19 -15.09 -23.28 -5.71
N ASP A 20 -15.89 -23.23 -6.76
CA ASP A 20 -15.60 -23.93 -8.01
C ASP A 20 -14.76 -23.13 -9.00
N ARG A 21 -14.31 -21.94 -8.61
CA ARG A 21 -13.61 -21.01 -9.49
C ARG A 21 -12.16 -20.76 -9.09
N PHE A 22 -11.76 -21.07 -7.86
CA PHE A 22 -10.37 -20.95 -7.43
C PHE A 22 -9.70 -22.31 -7.25
N PRO A 23 -8.42 -22.44 -7.61
CA PRO A 23 -7.65 -23.63 -7.28
C PRO A 23 -7.47 -23.72 -5.76
N LYS A 24 -7.38 -24.95 -5.24
CA LYS A 24 -7.04 -25.16 -3.83
C LYS A 24 -5.59 -24.70 -3.60
N PRO A 25 -5.30 -23.86 -2.60
CA PRO A 25 -3.93 -23.47 -2.33
C PRO A 25 -3.10 -24.67 -1.87
N ASP A 26 -1.97 -24.87 -2.53
CA ASP A 26 -0.87 -25.74 -2.11
C ASP A 26 0.45 -24.99 -2.39
N PRO A 27 1.62 -25.46 -1.89
CA PRO A 27 2.88 -24.75 -2.07
C PRO A 27 3.24 -24.44 -3.54
N THR A 28 2.99 -25.37 -4.45
CA THR A 28 3.32 -25.23 -5.88
C THR A 28 2.42 -24.22 -6.56
N ILE A 29 1.10 -24.34 -6.38
CA ILE A 29 0.11 -23.41 -6.94
C ILE A 29 0.31 -22.02 -6.36
N THR A 30 0.56 -21.93 -5.06
CA THR A 30 0.79 -20.68 -4.35
C THR A 30 2.02 -19.97 -4.90
N GLN A 31 3.13 -20.69 -5.09
CA GLN A 31 4.35 -20.12 -5.66
C GLN A 31 4.15 -19.68 -7.12
N ALA A 32 3.43 -20.47 -7.92
CA ALA A 32 3.09 -20.11 -9.29
C ALA A 32 2.25 -18.82 -9.35
N TRP A 33 1.25 -18.69 -8.47
CA TRP A 33 0.43 -17.48 -8.35
C TRP A 33 1.23 -16.26 -7.88
N ALA A 34 2.08 -16.41 -6.87
CA ALA A 34 2.96 -15.33 -6.40
C ALA A 34 3.85 -14.81 -7.53
N THR A 35 4.43 -15.74 -8.31
CA THR A 35 5.27 -15.44 -9.46
C THR A 35 4.49 -14.79 -10.60
N ALA A 36 3.27 -15.26 -10.88
CA ALA A 36 2.45 -14.73 -11.96
C ALA A 36 1.89 -13.34 -11.67
N LEU A 37 1.50 -13.07 -10.42
CA LEU A 37 0.95 -11.77 -10.05
C LEU A 37 2.02 -10.69 -10.00
N ASN A 38 3.24 -10.99 -9.52
CA ASN A 38 4.42 -10.11 -9.52
C ASN A 38 4.15 -8.59 -9.46
N ARG A 39 3.29 -8.18 -8.53
CA ARG A 39 2.92 -6.79 -8.28
C ARG A 39 3.03 -6.50 -6.80
N GLU A 40 3.28 -5.25 -6.46
CA GLU A 40 3.35 -4.84 -5.06
C GLU A 40 2.19 -3.89 -4.80
N TYR A 41 1.23 -4.37 -4.02
CA TYR A 41 0.10 -3.61 -3.55
C TYR A 41 -0.13 -3.94 -2.07
N PRO A 42 -0.83 -3.07 -1.32
CA PRO A 42 -1.26 -3.36 0.03
C PRO A 42 -2.02 -4.70 0.11
N PRO A 43 -1.86 -5.50 1.17
CA PRO A 43 -2.61 -6.74 1.34
C PRO A 43 -4.14 -6.56 1.28
N ARG A 44 -4.65 -5.46 1.84
CA ARG A 44 -6.09 -5.13 1.78
C ARG A 44 -6.58 -4.94 0.35
N LEU A 45 -5.77 -4.32 -0.51
CA LEU A 45 -6.10 -4.13 -1.93
C LEU A 45 -6.31 -5.47 -2.64
N TRP A 46 -5.47 -6.47 -2.33
CA TRP A 46 -5.64 -7.82 -2.89
C TRP A 46 -6.91 -8.51 -2.41
N ALA A 47 -7.27 -8.36 -1.14
CA ALA A 47 -8.55 -8.89 -0.64
C ALA A 47 -9.74 -8.24 -1.35
N GLU A 48 -9.71 -6.93 -1.56
CA GLU A 48 -10.73 -6.20 -2.32
C GLU A 48 -10.78 -6.56 -3.80
N ALA A 49 -9.63 -6.81 -4.42
CA ALA A 49 -9.57 -7.35 -5.77
C ALA A 49 -10.30 -8.70 -5.88
N VAL A 50 -10.13 -9.57 -4.87
CA VAL A 50 -10.86 -10.85 -4.81
C VAL A 50 -12.35 -10.63 -4.63
N TYR A 51 -12.77 -9.72 -3.75
CA TYR A 51 -14.18 -9.36 -3.59
C TYR A 51 -14.79 -8.82 -4.89
N LEU A 52 -14.10 -7.89 -5.54
CA LEU A 52 -14.51 -7.31 -6.83
C LEU A 52 -14.68 -8.41 -7.88
N TRP A 53 -13.69 -9.29 -8.00
CA TRP A 53 -13.76 -10.39 -8.96
C TRP A 53 -14.97 -11.29 -8.66
N ALA A 54 -15.11 -11.73 -7.40
CA ALA A 54 -16.16 -12.65 -6.97
C ALA A 54 -17.58 -12.09 -7.10
N THR A 55 -17.75 -10.77 -7.05
CA THR A 55 -19.07 -10.13 -7.07
C THR A 55 -19.47 -9.59 -8.45
N HIS A 56 -18.51 -9.18 -9.28
CA HIS A 56 -18.81 -8.48 -10.54
C HIS A 56 -18.16 -9.11 -11.77
N ARG A 57 -17.24 -10.08 -11.61
CA ARG A 57 -16.44 -10.62 -12.74
C ARG A 57 -16.36 -12.14 -12.75
N VAL A 58 -17.15 -12.82 -11.93
CA VAL A 58 -17.26 -14.27 -11.99
C VAL A 58 -17.73 -14.64 -13.38
N ALA A 59 -16.99 -15.56 -13.98
CA ALA A 59 -17.31 -16.18 -15.26
C ALA A 59 -17.46 -17.69 -15.08
N ASP A 60 -17.83 -18.37 -16.17
CA ASP A 60 -17.99 -19.83 -16.17
C ASP A 60 -16.66 -20.57 -16.00
N LYS A 61 -15.55 -19.95 -16.43
CA LYS A 61 -14.20 -20.48 -16.28
C LYS A 61 -13.62 -20.20 -14.89
N MET A 62 -12.64 -21.03 -14.48
CA MET A 62 -11.84 -20.75 -13.28
C MET A 62 -11.14 -19.39 -13.37
N CYS A 63 -10.97 -18.74 -12.23
CA CYS A 63 -10.19 -17.52 -12.08
C CYS A 63 -8.72 -17.80 -12.44
N THR A 64 -8.18 -16.97 -13.32
CA THR A 64 -6.75 -17.00 -13.68
C THR A 64 -6.00 -15.86 -12.98
N PRO A 65 -4.66 -15.95 -12.85
CA PRO A 65 -3.86 -14.83 -12.36
C PRO A 65 -4.10 -13.53 -13.15
N ARG A 66 -4.37 -13.61 -14.46
CA ARG A 66 -4.72 -12.46 -15.30
C ARG A 66 -6.00 -11.77 -14.85
N ASP A 67 -7.03 -12.56 -14.53
CA ASP A 67 -8.31 -12.01 -14.06
C ASP A 67 -8.13 -11.27 -12.73
N MET A 68 -7.26 -11.81 -11.86
CA MET A 68 -6.92 -11.18 -10.59
C MET A 68 -6.09 -9.90 -10.75
N LEU A 69 -5.16 -9.86 -11.72
CA LEU A 69 -4.44 -8.63 -12.06
C LEU A 69 -5.37 -7.53 -12.57
N GLN A 70 -6.33 -7.89 -13.41
CA GLN A 70 -7.34 -6.97 -13.91
C GLN A 70 -8.22 -6.44 -12.77
N ALA A 71 -8.64 -7.32 -11.84
CA ALA A 71 -9.40 -6.92 -10.67
C ALA A 71 -8.59 -5.97 -9.76
N ALA A 72 -7.32 -6.29 -9.50
CA ALA A 72 -6.46 -5.44 -8.68
C ALA A 72 -6.22 -4.06 -9.30
N HIS A 73 -6.02 -3.99 -10.63
CA HIS A 73 -5.92 -2.72 -11.34
C HIS A 73 -7.17 -1.85 -11.13
N ASP A 74 -8.36 -2.45 -11.22
CA ASP A 74 -9.59 -1.68 -11.07
C ASP A 74 -9.88 -1.32 -9.62
N THR A 75 -9.44 -2.13 -8.66
CA THR A 75 -9.40 -1.75 -7.24
C THR A 75 -8.48 -0.56 -7.00
N VAL A 76 -7.28 -0.53 -7.61
CA VAL A 76 -6.39 0.65 -7.54
C VAL A 76 -7.10 1.90 -8.05
N ASN A 77 -7.74 1.83 -9.21
CA ASN A 77 -8.46 2.98 -9.78
C ASN A 77 -9.56 3.48 -8.85
N ARG A 78 -10.26 2.57 -8.16
CA ARG A 78 -11.27 2.95 -7.14
C ARG A 78 -10.62 3.60 -5.93
N TRP A 79 -9.54 3.02 -5.42
CA TRP A 79 -8.80 3.56 -4.27
C TRP A 79 -8.29 4.97 -4.54
N GLU A 80 -7.84 5.27 -5.76
CA GLU A 80 -7.40 6.62 -6.14
C GLU A 80 -8.52 7.68 -6.09
N THR A 81 -9.79 7.26 -6.10
CA THR A 81 -10.95 8.16 -5.98
C THR A 81 -11.45 8.35 -4.54
N ASN A 82 -11.11 7.45 -3.62
CA ASN A 82 -11.51 7.54 -2.22
C ASN A 82 -10.37 8.16 -1.38
N PRO A 83 -10.59 9.25 -0.63
CA PRO A 83 -9.51 9.91 0.13
C PRO A 83 -8.76 8.99 1.10
N THR A 84 -9.47 8.13 1.83
CA THR A 84 -8.88 7.24 2.82
C THR A 84 -8.07 6.13 2.16
N ASP A 85 -8.62 5.49 1.12
CA ASP A 85 -7.92 4.43 0.40
C ASP A 85 -6.71 4.96 -0.36
N LYS A 86 -6.84 6.16 -0.93
CA LYS A 86 -5.74 6.87 -1.59
C LYS A 86 -4.60 7.12 -0.63
N GLN A 87 -4.90 7.55 0.61
CA GLN A 87 -3.87 7.76 1.62
C GLN A 87 -3.08 6.48 1.91
N GLU A 88 -3.76 5.35 2.14
CA GLU A 88 -3.08 4.06 2.35
C GLU A 88 -2.21 3.67 1.15
N LEU A 89 -2.70 3.90 -0.07
CA LEU A 89 -1.95 3.61 -1.29
C LEU A 89 -0.67 4.47 -1.41
N GLU A 90 -0.75 5.75 -1.08
CA GLU A 90 0.40 6.66 -1.07
C GLU A 90 1.40 6.33 0.03
N GLU A 91 0.93 5.98 1.23
CA GLU A 91 1.78 5.50 2.33
C GLU A 91 2.55 4.24 1.90
N PHE A 92 1.87 3.29 1.27
CA PHE A 92 2.49 2.08 0.76
C PHE A 92 3.53 2.38 -0.34
N ARG A 93 3.19 3.25 -1.31
CA ARG A 93 4.11 3.70 -2.38
C ARG A 93 5.35 4.36 -1.79
N THR A 94 5.17 5.20 -0.78
CA THR A 94 6.25 5.91 -0.06
C THR A 94 7.15 4.94 0.68
N GLN A 95 6.60 4.01 1.47
CA GLN A 95 7.36 2.98 2.17
C GLN A 95 8.20 2.14 1.22
N ARG A 96 7.63 1.77 0.07
CA ARG A 96 8.36 1.04 -0.98
C ARG A 96 9.50 1.86 -1.58
N LEU A 97 9.29 3.15 -1.78
CA LEU A 97 10.34 4.04 -2.27
C LEU A 97 11.48 4.14 -1.25
N HIS A 98 11.19 4.31 0.03
CA HIS A 98 12.19 4.25 1.10
C HIS A 98 12.95 2.91 1.12
N ALA A 99 12.26 1.78 0.99
CA ALA A 99 12.91 0.47 0.95
C ALA A 99 13.88 0.35 -0.24
N LYS A 100 13.47 0.85 -1.42
CA LYS A 100 14.32 0.89 -2.62
C LYS A 100 15.56 1.77 -2.40
N TYR A 101 15.39 2.96 -1.82
CA TYR A 101 16.51 3.87 -1.55
C TYR A 101 17.46 3.34 -0.48
N LYS A 102 16.95 2.69 0.57
CA LYS A 102 17.77 1.99 1.57
C LYS A 102 18.65 0.92 0.90
N GLN A 103 18.08 0.12 0.01
CA GLN A 103 18.82 -0.90 -0.72
C GLN A 103 19.88 -0.29 -1.66
N MET A 104 19.57 0.83 -2.30
CA MET A 104 20.47 1.49 -3.24
C MET A 104 21.63 2.25 -2.58
N LEU A 105 21.37 2.91 -1.45
CA LEU A 105 22.34 3.80 -0.78
C LEU A 105 23.08 3.12 0.37
N GLY A 106 22.56 2.02 0.91
CA GLY A 106 23.14 1.34 2.07
C GLY A 106 23.32 2.30 3.24
N ASP A 107 24.54 2.37 3.77
CA ASP A 107 24.91 3.22 4.91
C ASP A 107 24.74 4.73 4.65
N ARG A 108 24.63 5.14 3.39
CA ARG A 108 24.43 6.56 3.00
C ARG A 108 22.96 6.97 2.98
N TYR A 109 22.04 6.05 3.29
CA TYR A 109 20.62 6.35 3.28
C TYR A 109 20.25 7.36 4.38
N THR A 110 19.55 8.42 3.99
CA THR A 110 18.82 9.32 4.89
C THR A 110 17.35 9.39 4.45
N PRO A 111 16.38 9.65 5.36
CA PRO A 111 14.98 9.84 4.98
C PRO A 111 14.78 10.93 3.91
N ASP A 112 15.57 12.01 3.97
CA ASP A 112 15.52 13.14 3.03
C ASP A 112 16.02 12.79 1.62
N ALA A 113 16.67 11.64 1.45
CA ALA A 113 17.12 11.18 0.13
C ALA A 113 15.97 10.75 -0.78
N VAL A 114 14.76 10.56 -0.24
CA VAL A 114 13.57 10.14 -1.01
C VAL A 114 12.80 11.36 -1.53
N PRO A 115 12.72 11.57 -2.86
CA PRO A 115 11.98 12.69 -3.44
C PRO A 115 10.49 12.61 -3.15
N GLY A 116 9.88 13.74 -2.75
CA GLY A 116 8.43 13.84 -2.58
C GLY A 116 7.87 13.08 -1.37
N ALA A 117 8.71 12.63 -0.44
CA ALA A 117 8.22 12.18 0.86
C ALA A 117 7.36 13.31 1.44
N PRO A 118 6.09 13.06 1.82
CA PRO A 118 5.37 14.04 2.61
C PRO A 118 6.24 14.36 3.82
N PRO A 119 6.44 15.64 4.17
CA PRO A 119 7.17 15.99 5.38
C PRO A 119 6.55 15.14 6.49
N GLN A 120 7.34 14.29 7.13
CA GLN A 120 6.79 13.51 8.23
C GLN A 120 6.14 14.52 9.18
N PRO A 121 4.89 14.31 9.60
CA PRO A 121 4.32 15.09 10.66
C PRO A 121 5.19 14.82 11.89
N HIS A 122 6.18 15.67 12.09
CA HIS A 122 6.92 15.76 13.33
C HIS A 122 5.89 16.34 14.28
N GLU A 123 5.41 15.54 15.22
CA GLU A 123 4.79 16.10 16.41
C GLU A 123 5.79 17.11 16.97
N ILE A 124 5.39 18.37 16.98
CA ILE A 124 6.18 19.42 17.61
C ILE A 124 6.18 19.09 19.10
N THR A 125 7.20 18.38 19.55
CA THR A 125 7.38 18.09 20.95
C THR A 125 7.68 19.40 21.67
N THR A 126 7.18 19.56 22.90
CA THR A 126 7.37 20.76 23.72
C THR A 126 8.83 21.08 24.04
N GLU A 127 9.73 20.13 23.77
CA GLU A 127 11.17 20.22 24.02
C GLU A 127 11.99 20.44 22.74
N GLY A 128 11.35 20.38 21.56
CA GLY A 128 12.02 20.50 20.27
C GLY A 128 12.37 21.96 19.89
N PRO A 129 13.37 22.14 19.01
CA PRO A 129 13.78 23.46 18.52
C PRO A 129 12.64 24.20 17.79
N ASP A 130 11.74 23.47 17.12
CA ASP A 130 10.59 24.02 16.40
C ASP A 130 9.56 24.66 17.33
N PHE A 131 9.35 24.10 18.53
CA PHE A 131 8.47 24.67 19.54
C PHE A 131 9.01 25.98 20.11
N GLN A 132 10.33 26.06 20.30
CA GLN A 132 10.97 27.30 20.77
C GLN A 132 10.89 28.40 19.71
N ALA A 133 11.11 28.07 18.43
CA ALA A 133 10.94 29.00 17.33
C ALA A 133 9.49 29.55 17.24
N LEU A 134 8.50 28.69 17.48
CA LEU A 134 7.08 29.07 17.57
C LEU A 134 6.81 30.04 18.73
N LYS A 135 7.35 29.76 19.92
CA LYS A 135 7.25 30.67 21.08
C LYS A 135 7.85 32.05 20.79
N THR A 136 9.04 32.09 20.17
CA THR A 136 9.71 33.35 19.85
C THR A 136 8.91 34.17 18.84
N ARG A 137 8.37 33.53 17.78
CA ARG A 137 7.51 34.20 16.80
C ARG A 137 6.26 34.77 17.47
N LEU A 138 5.55 33.99 18.27
CA LEU A 138 4.35 34.46 18.99
C LEU A 138 4.65 35.63 19.93
N ALA A 139 5.79 35.62 20.62
CA ALA A 139 6.21 36.71 21.50
C ALA A 139 6.53 38.00 20.72
N GLN A 140 7.12 37.89 19.53
CA GLN A 140 7.40 39.02 18.64
C GLN A 140 6.12 39.62 18.07
N THR A 141 5.18 38.78 17.61
CA THR A 141 3.89 39.27 17.10
C THR A 141 3.09 39.98 18.18
N ARG A 142 3.15 39.51 19.43
CA ARG A 142 2.48 40.15 20.57
C ARG A 142 3.09 41.50 20.94
N LYS A 143 4.39 41.72 20.70
CA LYS A 143 5.05 43.02 20.88
C LYS A 143 4.74 44.01 19.77
N ALA A 144 4.39 43.56 18.57
CA ALA A 144 4.07 44.42 17.42
C ALA A 144 2.61 44.93 17.42
N ILE A 145 1.78 44.45 18.37
CA ILE A 145 0.36 44.82 18.52
C ILE A 145 0.16 45.84 19.67
N HIS A 146 1.25 46.28 20.33
CA HIS A 146 1.29 47.36 21.31
C HIS A 146 2.12 48.52 20.78
#